data_AF-A0A382K6B0-F1
#
_entry.id   AF-A0A382K6B0-F1
#
_cell.length_a   1.000
_cell.length_b   1.000
_cell.length_c   1.000
_cell.angle_alpha   90.00
_cell.angle_beta   90.00
_cell.angle_gamma   90.00
#
_symmetry.space_group_name_H-M   'P 1'
#
loop_
_entity.id
_entity.type
_entity.pdbx_description
1 polymer ?
#
loop_
_entity_poly.entity_id
_entity_poly.type
_entity_poly.pdbx_seq_one_letter_code
_entity_poly.pdbx_strand_id
1 'polypeptide(L)'
;MASRIIENKVTAYLGHEDSPDISNPIHSSEVAKAYGFPGALVGGVTVWGWATDTILQALGEDWLKVGWSEFSFRQPTIPDDEMLIRATADNGSGSWSVEMINQDDVICVVGKVGLGKSEWSNEFVRSTSLNPTGDEQPKKSLTLETAEIGSDWAGMKIDFTEALANEFTTTKQQTNNPLFVGANPIAHPSWTAGWAEQLMRHNYDIPSSMHTRSRIQHLNVVPTGTQVFGGAHMVAAYERKAHHFVNFDVL
;
A
#
# COMPACT_ATOMS: atom_id res chain seq x y z
N MET A 1 -14.93 11.29 -28.25
CA MET A 1 -13.89 10.26 -28.50
C MET A 1 -14.04 9.19 -27.44
N ALA A 2 -13.84 7.92 -27.77
CA ALA A 2 -13.85 6.85 -26.77
C ALA A 2 -12.68 7.03 -25.79
N SER A 3 -12.90 6.78 -24.50
CA SER A 3 -11.83 6.81 -23.51
C SER A 3 -10.78 5.74 -23.83
N ARG A 4 -9.50 6.10 -23.66
CA ARG A 4 -8.40 5.13 -23.77
C ARG A 4 -8.48 4.13 -22.62
N ILE A 5 -8.21 2.86 -22.92
CA ILE A 5 -8.24 1.76 -21.95
C ILE A 5 -6.91 1.00 -22.04
N ILE A 6 -6.37 0.61 -20.88
CA ILE A 6 -5.21 -0.28 -20.74
C ILE A 6 -5.62 -1.41 -19.80
N GLU A 7 -5.28 -2.64 -20.17
CA GLU A 7 -5.64 -3.84 -19.40
C GLU A 7 -4.41 -4.74 -19.24
N ASN A 8 -4.20 -5.25 -18.02
CA ASN A 8 -3.27 -6.33 -17.72
C ASN A 8 -3.97 -7.37 -16.84
N LYS A 9 -3.36 -8.54 -16.69
CA LYS A 9 -3.88 -9.62 -15.85
C LYS A 9 -2.83 -10.13 -14.88
N VAL A 10 -3.28 -10.62 -13.74
CA VAL A 10 -2.45 -11.30 -12.75
C VAL A 10 -3.27 -12.40 -12.08
N THR A 11 -2.68 -13.57 -11.89
CA THR A 11 -3.22 -14.59 -10.99
C THR A 11 -2.73 -14.25 -9.57
N ALA A 12 -3.66 -14.09 -8.64
CA ALA A 12 -3.35 -13.71 -7.28
C ALA A 12 -2.54 -14.81 -6.56
N TYR A 13 -1.56 -14.39 -5.75
CA TYR A 13 -0.69 -15.29 -5.00
C TYR A 13 -0.37 -14.73 -3.62
N LEU A 14 0.04 -15.62 -2.70
CA LEU A 14 0.61 -15.22 -1.40
C LEU A 14 2.11 -14.94 -1.55
N GLY A 15 2.53 -13.76 -1.12
CA GLY A 15 3.95 -13.37 -1.05
C GLY A 15 4.66 -13.82 0.22
N HIS A 16 4.04 -14.68 1.03
CA HIS A 16 4.55 -15.21 2.29
C HIS A 16 4.03 -16.63 2.52
N GLU A 17 4.60 -17.33 3.51
CA GLU A 17 4.10 -18.62 3.96
C GLU A 17 2.67 -18.49 4.54
N ASP A 18 1.82 -19.47 4.25
CA ASP A 18 0.49 -19.57 4.87
C ASP A 18 0.63 -20.14 6.29
N SER A 19 0.96 -19.25 7.24
CA SER A 19 1.23 -19.59 8.64
C SER A 19 0.58 -18.56 9.58
N PRO A 20 -0.02 -18.98 10.72
CA PRO A 20 -0.54 -18.06 11.73
C PRO A 20 0.55 -17.29 12.48
N ASP A 21 1.83 -17.65 12.31
CA ASP A 21 2.96 -17.03 13.00
C ASP A 21 3.55 -15.83 12.23
N ILE A 22 2.99 -15.48 11.07
CA ILE A 22 3.39 -14.28 10.32
C ILE A 22 3.02 -12.99 11.07
N SER A 23 3.72 -11.90 10.76
CA SER A 23 3.56 -10.62 11.47
C SER A 23 2.16 -10.00 11.42
N ASN A 24 1.37 -10.33 10.39
CA ASN A 24 -0.03 -9.93 10.27
C ASN A 24 -0.89 -11.17 9.93
N PRO A 25 -1.29 -11.94 10.95
CA PRO A 25 -1.80 -13.29 10.77
C PRO A 25 -3.17 -13.36 10.10
N ILE A 26 -3.91 -12.26 9.97
CA ILE A 26 -5.14 -12.20 9.15
C ILE A 26 -4.91 -12.62 7.68
N HIS A 27 -3.66 -12.63 7.22
CA HIS A 27 -3.27 -13.13 5.89
C HIS A 27 -2.98 -14.63 5.84
N SER A 28 -3.10 -15.35 6.96
CA SER A 28 -3.07 -16.82 7.02
C SER A 28 -4.47 -17.40 6.84
N SER A 29 -4.57 -18.60 6.28
CA SER A 29 -5.80 -19.34 6.12
C SER A 29 -6.48 -19.64 7.46
N GLU A 30 -5.69 -19.99 8.48
CA GLU A 30 -6.22 -20.32 9.81
C GLU A 30 -6.96 -19.13 10.42
N VAL A 31 -6.28 -17.99 10.53
CA VAL A 31 -6.86 -16.80 11.16
C VAL A 31 -7.92 -16.17 10.26
N ALA A 32 -7.72 -16.09 8.94
CA ALA A 32 -8.74 -15.55 8.04
C ALA A 32 -10.08 -16.30 8.15
N LYS A 33 -10.04 -17.64 8.25
CA LYS A 33 -11.24 -18.46 8.47
C LYS A 33 -11.92 -18.17 9.80
N ALA A 34 -11.16 -17.92 10.87
CA ALA A 34 -11.72 -17.51 12.16
C ALA A 34 -12.46 -16.16 12.09
N TYR A 35 -12.09 -15.30 11.13
CA TYR A 35 -12.78 -14.04 10.82
C TYR A 35 -13.89 -14.17 9.76
N GLY A 36 -14.21 -15.39 9.31
CA GLY A 36 -15.29 -15.67 8.36
C GLY A 36 -14.92 -15.56 6.89
N PHE A 37 -13.63 -15.44 6.56
CA PHE A 37 -13.15 -15.47 5.18
C PHE A 37 -12.96 -16.92 4.67
N PRO A 38 -13.04 -17.17 3.35
CA PRO A 38 -12.93 -18.51 2.80
C PRO A 38 -11.52 -19.13 2.93
N GLY A 39 -10.48 -18.30 3.06
CA GLY A 39 -9.08 -18.71 3.14
C GLY A 39 -8.16 -17.51 3.34
N ALA A 40 -6.85 -17.73 3.16
CA ALA A 40 -5.84 -16.68 3.25
C ALA A 40 -6.20 -15.46 2.37
N LEU A 41 -5.88 -14.27 2.87
CA LEU A 41 -6.13 -13.01 2.18
C LEU A 41 -4.82 -12.44 1.65
N VAL A 42 -4.78 -11.98 0.42
CA VAL A 42 -3.61 -11.26 -0.10
C VAL A 42 -3.54 -9.86 0.51
N GLY A 43 -2.36 -9.44 0.96
CA GLY A 43 -2.13 -8.11 1.54
C GLY A 43 -2.50 -6.98 0.59
N GLY A 44 -3.22 -5.96 1.08
CA GLY A 44 -3.75 -4.88 0.24
C GLY A 44 -2.67 -4.13 -0.56
N VAL A 45 -1.54 -3.81 0.06
CA VAL A 45 -0.41 -3.18 -0.65
C VAL A 45 0.20 -4.10 -1.72
N THR A 46 0.15 -5.42 -1.52
CA THR A 46 0.57 -6.38 -2.54
C THR A 46 -0.36 -6.32 -3.75
N VAL A 47 -1.67 -6.39 -3.49
CA VAL A 47 -2.72 -6.30 -4.53
C VAL A 47 -2.61 -4.99 -5.31
N TRP A 48 -2.49 -3.84 -4.62
CA TRP A 48 -2.31 -2.55 -5.31
C TRP A 48 -1.01 -2.51 -6.14
N GLY A 49 0.04 -3.18 -5.67
CA GLY A 49 1.30 -3.29 -6.39
C GLY A 49 1.17 -3.88 -7.78
N TRP A 50 0.27 -4.84 -8.00
CA TRP A 50 0.06 -5.43 -9.33
C TRP A 50 -0.47 -4.43 -10.36
N ALA A 51 -1.08 -3.32 -9.93
CA ALA A 51 -1.54 -2.27 -10.83
C ALA A 51 -0.39 -1.40 -11.40
N THR A 52 0.83 -1.54 -10.89
CA THR A 52 1.97 -0.68 -11.23
C THR A 52 2.24 -0.64 -12.74
N ASP A 53 2.35 -1.80 -13.40
CA ASP A 53 2.64 -1.84 -14.84
C ASP A 53 1.50 -1.23 -15.67
N THR A 54 0.24 -1.45 -15.27
CA THR A 54 -0.92 -0.82 -15.92
C THR A 54 -0.86 0.71 -15.79
N ILE A 55 -0.49 1.22 -14.62
CA ILE A 55 -0.38 2.65 -14.37
C ILE A 55 0.80 3.26 -15.14
N LEU A 56 1.95 2.58 -15.19
CA LEU A 56 3.11 3.01 -15.97
C LEU A 56 2.81 3.06 -17.47
N GLN A 57 2.04 2.10 -18.00
CA GLN A 57 1.57 2.16 -19.39
C GLN A 57 0.61 3.34 -19.64
N ALA A 58 -0.17 3.74 -18.64
CA ALA A 58 -1.14 4.82 -18.73
C ALA A 58 -0.52 6.23 -18.64
N LEU A 59 0.41 6.40 -17.70
CA LEU A 59 0.94 7.70 -17.29
C LEU A 59 2.44 7.87 -17.56
N GLY A 60 3.16 6.80 -17.90
CA GLY A 60 4.61 6.80 -18.01
C GLY A 60 5.33 6.77 -16.66
N GLU A 61 6.66 6.67 -16.72
CA GLU A 61 7.53 6.53 -15.54
C GLU A 61 7.54 7.77 -14.63
N ASP A 62 7.22 8.94 -15.17
CA ASP A 62 7.16 10.19 -14.40
C ASP A 62 6.09 10.13 -13.29
N TRP A 63 5.10 9.23 -13.39
CA TRP A 63 4.16 8.97 -12.30
C TRP A 63 4.86 8.58 -10.99
N LEU A 64 5.98 7.85 -11.06
CA LEU A 64 6.75 7.47 -9.86
C LEU A 64 7.44 8.66 -9.18
N LYS A 65 7.64 9.76 -9.91
CA LYS A 65 8.34 10.96 -9.41
C LYS A 65 7.37 12.05 -8.98
N VAL A 66 6.34 12.27 -9.78
CA VAL A 66 5.43 13.43 -9.64
C VAL A 66 3.97 13.04 -9.77
N GLY A 67 3.63 11.76 -9.69
CA GLY A 67 2.25 11.28 -9.77
C GLY A 67 1.56 11.16 -8.42
N TRP A 68 0.32 10.71 -8.47
CA TRP A 68 -0.47 10.40 -7.29
C TRP A 68 -1.36 9.19 -7.52
N SER A 69 -1.81 8.60 -6.41
CA SER A 69 -2.76 7.49 -6.36
C SER A 69 -3.78 7.70 -5.25
N GLU A 70 -5.02 7.32 -5.52
CA GLU A 70 -6.05 7.12 -4.51
C GLU A 70 -6.69 5.77 -4.78
N PHE A 71 -6.81 4.91 -3.78
CA PHE A 71 -7.41 3.59 -3.95
C PHE A 71 -8.14 3.13 -2.70
N SER A 72 -9.09 2.22 -2.90
CA SER A 72 -9.88 1.58 -1.84
C SER A 72 -10.12 0.12 -2.18
N PHE A 73 -9.96 -0.74 -1.18
CA PHE A 73 -10.28 -2.17 -1.27
C PHE A 73 -11.75 -2.38 -0.92
N ARG A 74 -12.49 -3.00 -1.85
CA ARG A 74 -13.93 -3.26 -1.74
C ARG A 74 -14.22 -4.70 -1.35
N GLN A 75 -13.42 -5.62 -1.86
CA GLN A 75 -13.48 -7.05 -1.56
C GLN A 75 -12.07 -7.57 -1.30
N PRO A 76 -11.92 -8.57 -0.42
CA PRO A 76 -10.65 -9.26 -0.28
C PRO A 76 -10.27 -9.97 -1.58
N THR A 77 -8.99 -10.00 -1.88
CA THR A 77 -8.42 -10.87 -2.93
C THR A 77 -7.87 -12.12 -2.26
N ILE A 78 -8.18 -13.28 -2.82
CA ILE A 78 -7.69 -14.57 -2.36
C ILE A 78 -6.69 -15.15 -3.37
N PRO A 79 -5.80 -16.07 -2.97
CA PRO A 79 -4.92 -16.76 -3.90
C PRO A 79 -5.72 -17.47 -5.00
N ASP A 80 -5.14 -17.53 -6.19
CA ASP A 80 -5.72 -18.09 -7.42
C ASP A 80 -6.89 -17.27 -8.03
N ASP A 81 -7.26 -16.13 -7.45
CA ASP A 81 -8.14 -15.18 -8.16
C ASP A 81 -7.47 -14.71 -9.46
N GLU A 82 -8.23 -14.76 -10.55
CA GLU A 82 -7.79 -14.25 -11.85
C GLU A 82 -8.21 -12.78 -11.96
N MET A 83 -7.25 -11.87 -11.74
CA MET A 83 -7.52 -10.44 -11.64
C MET A 83 -7.26 -9.74 -12.97
N LEU A 84 -8.30 -9.11 -13.54
CA LEU A 84 -8.18 -8.11 -14.58
C LEU A 84 -7.92 -6.74 -13.96
N ILE A 85 -6.83 -6.09 -14.37
CA ILE A 85 -6.49 -4.73 -13.97
C ILE A 85 -6.77 -3.82 -15.15
N ARG A 86 -7.78 -2.96 -15.03
CA ARG A 86 -8.22 -2.04 -16.07
C ARG A 86 -7.97 -0.60 -15.66
N ALA A 87 -7.21 0.14 -16.47
CA ALA A 87 -7.13 1.60 -16.38
C ALA A 87 -7.92 2.26 -17.51
N THR A 88 -8.81 3.19 -17.16
CA THR A 88 -9.62 3.95 -18.14
C THR A 88 -9.36 5.44 -18.00
N ALA A 89 -8.97 6.09 -19.10
CA ALA A 89 -8.65 7.51 -19.13
C ALA A 89 -9.90 8.39 -18.89
N ASP A 90 -9.75 9.38 -18.03
CA ASP A 90 -10.68 10.48 -17.89
C ASP A 90 -10.28 11.60 -18.86
N ASN A 91 -11.07 11.74 -19.93
CA ASN A 91 -10.83 12.71 -21.01
C ASN A 91 -10.90 14.18 -20.56
N GLY A 92 -11.38 14.48 -19.34
CA GLY A 92 -11.50 15.84 -18.83
C GLY A 92 -10.38 16.28 -17.88
N SER A 93 -9.74 15.35 -17.18
CA SER A 93 -8.81 15.67 -16.08
C SER A 93 -7.37 15.21 -16.31
N GLY A 94 -7.12 14.37 -17.33
CA GLY A 94 -5.80 13.75 -17.54
C GLY A 94 -5.46 12.65 -16.51
N SER A 95 -6.39 12.35 -15.60
CA SER A 95 -6.30 11.23 -14.66
C SER A 95 -6.86 9.95 -15.28
N TRP A 96 -6.62 8.83 -14.61
CA TRP A 96 -7.14 7.52 -14.98
C TRP A 96 -7.86 6.89 -13.80
N SER A 97 -9.01 6.30 -14.05
CA SER A 97 -9.62 5.34 -13.12
C SER A 97 -8.89 4.01 -13.25
N VAL A 98 -8.75 3.27 -12.15
CA VAL A 98 -8.15 1.94 -12.10
C VAL A 98 -9.12 1.00 -11.36
N GLU A 99 -9.46 -0.11 -11.98
CA GLU A 99 -10.29 -1.15 -11.38
C GLU A 99 -9.53 -2.49 -11.41
N MET A 100 -9.60 -3.25 -10.32
CA MET A 100 -9.13 -4.63 -10.28
C MET A 100 -10.33 -5.55 -10.07
N ILE A 101 -10.59 -6.41 -11.05
CA ILE A 101 -11.83 -7.18 -11.22
C ILE A 101 -11.46 -8.65 -11.21
N ASN A 102 -12.12 -9.48 -10.40
CA ASN A 102 -11.85 -10.91 -10.36
C ASN A 102 -12.61 -11.69 -11.48
N GLN A 103 -12.45 -13.01 -11.49
CA GLN A 103 -13.09 -13.93 -12.45
C GLN A 103 -14.63 -13.91 -12.44
N ASP A 104 -15.25 -13.44 -11.36
CA ASP A 104 -16.71 -13.38 -11.18
C ASP A 104 -17.26 -11.97 -11.50
N ASP A 105 -16.48 -11.14 -12.19
CA ASP A 105 -16.80 -9.74 -12.52
C ASP A 105 -17.00 -8.84 -11.28
N VAL A 106 -16.44 -9.22 -10.13
CA VAL A 106 -16.50 -8.44 -8.90
C VAL A 106 -15.34 -7.45 -8.85
N ILE A 107 -15.65 -6.16 -8.67
CA ILE A 107 -14.64 -5.11 -8.49
C ILE A 107 -14.09 -5.19 -7.07
N CYS A 108 -12.87 -5.73 -6.92
CA CYS A 108 -12.19 -5.87 -5.64
C CYS A 108 -11.45 -4.59 -5.23
N VAL A 109 -10.91 -3.85 -6.20
CA VAL A 109 -10.20 -2.58 -5.94
C VAL A 109 -10.71 -1.51 -6.89
N VAL A 110 -10.95 -0.32 -6.34
CA VAL A 110 -11.19 0.90 -7.13
C VAL A 110 -10.11 1.91 -6.81
N GLY A 111 -9.64 2.61 -7.83
CA GLY A 111 -8.64 3.65 -7.68
C GLY A 111 -8.69 4.71 -8.77
N LYS A 112 -7.91 5.76 -8.54
CA LYS A 112 -7.68 6.86 -9.43
C LYS A 112 -6.22 7.28 -9.35
N VAL A 113 -5.61 7.54 -10.50
CA VAL A 113 -4.19 7.93 -10.61
C VAL A 113 -4.05 9.12 -11.54
N GLY A 114 -3.01 9.92 -11.33
CA GLY A 114 -2.72 11.05 -12.20
C GLY A 114 -1.30 11.55 -12.05
N LEU A 115 -0.92 12.49 -12.92
CA LEU A 115 0.35 13.21 -12.86
C LEU A 115 0.18 14.56 -12.15
N GLY A 116 1.29 15.08 -11.65
CA GLY A 116 1.36 16.34 -10.94
C GLY A 116 0.88 16.24 -9.49
N LYS A 117 0.43 17.37 -8.96
CA LYS A 117 -0.04 17.48 -7.59
C LYS A 117 -1.53 17.15 -7.52
N SER A 118 -1.92 16.21 -6.66
CA SER A 118 -3.35 15.93 -6.41
C SER A 118 -4.02 17.11 -5.70
N GLU A 119 -5.33 17.26 -5.90
CA GLU A 119 -6.13 18.33 -5.28
C GLU A 119 -6.17 18.23 -3.74
N TRP A 120 -6.04 17.02 -3.20
CA TRP A 120 -6.09 16.73 -1.76
C TRP A 120 -4.71 16.67 -1.08
N SER A 121 -3.61 16.79 -1.83
CA SER A 121 -2.25 16.64 -1.26
C SER A 121 -1.90 17.69 -0.20
N ASN A 122 -2.59 18.83 -0.18
CA ASN A 122 -2.46 19.87 0.84
C ASN A 122 -3.24 19.56 2.12
N GLU A 123 -4.10 18.54 2.14
CA GLU A 123 -4.82 18.10 3.34
C GLU A 123 -3.93 17.32 4.31
N PHE A 124 -2.80 16.78 3.83
CA PHE A 124 -1.91 15.99 4.67
C PHE A 124 -1.25 16.83 5.77
N VAL A 125 -1.32 16.32 7.00
CA VAL A 125 -0.60 16.85 8.14
C VAL A 125 0.76 16.16 8.21
N ARG A 126 1.82 16.93 7.97
CA ARG A 126 3.19 16.40 8.05
C ARG A 126 3.60 16.29 9.52
N SER A 127 4.05 15.10 9.91
CA SER A 127 4.68 14.90 11.20
C SER A 127 5.91 15.80 11.35
N THR A 128 6.06 16.37 12.54
CA THR A 128 7.24 17.13 12.95
C THR A 128 8.30 16.24 13.62
N SER A 129 7.94 15.00 13.93
CA SER A 129 8.79 14.00 14.60
C SER A 129 9.41 13.04 13.58
N LEU A 130 10.52 13.45 12.97
CA LEU A 130 11.28 12.62 12.01
C LEU A 130 12.56 12.01 12.61
N ASN A 131 12.87 12.30 13.88
CA ASN A 131 14.03 11.72 14.54
C ASN A 131 13.77 10.21 14.78
N PRO A 132 14.59 9.32 14.19
CA PRO A 132 14.34 7.90 14.29
C PRO A 132 14.57 7.39 15.71
N THR A 133 13.69 6.49 16.13
CA THR A 133 13.80 5.73 17.39
C THR A 133 14.18 4.28 17.08
N GLY A 134 14.77 3.60 18.06
CA GLY A 134 15.11 2.18 17.94
C GLY A 134 13.90 1.28 18.13
N ASP A 135 14.04 0.01 17.75
CA ASP A 135 12.97 -1.01 17.81
C ASP A 135 12.47 -1.30 19.23
N GLU A 136 13.28 -0.97 20.25
CA GLU A 136 12.94 -1.13 21.67
C GLU A 136 11.99 -0.06 22.21
N GLN A 137 11.49 0.85 21.37
CA GLN A 137 10.55 1.86 21.84
C GLN A 137 9.28 1.22 22.44
N PRO A 138 8.73 1.78 23.53
CA PRO A 138 7.52 1.26 24.13
C PRO A 138 6.34 1.31 23.16
N LYS A 139 5.70 0.17 22.93
CA LYS A 139 4.49 0.06 22.11
C LYS A 139 3.28 -0.15 23.00
N LYS A 140 2.20 0.56 22.70
CA LYS A 140 0.87 0.34 23.29
C LYS A 140 -0.03 -0.32 22.26
N SER A 141 -1.03 -1.07 22.71
CA SER A 141 -2.07 -1.58 21.81
C SER A 141 -2.80 -0.41 21.17
N LEU A 142 -3.09 -0.48 19.87
CA LEU A 142 -3.88 0.54 19.18
C LEU A 142 -5.39 0.22 19.33
N THR A 143 -6.07 1.02 20.15
CA THR A 143 -7.52 0.94 20.43
C THR A 143 -8.14 2.33 20.30
N LEU A 144 -9.46 2.47 20.39
CA LEU A 144 -10.11 3.78 20.35
C LEU A 144 -9.71 4.65 21.56
N GLU A 145 -9.46 4.01 22.72
CA GLU A 145 -9.09 4.67 23.96
C GLU A 145 -7.63 5.09 23.99
N THR A 146 -6.76 4.32 23.33
CA THR A 146 -5.30 4.55 23.33
C THR A 146 -4.79 5.30 22.10
N ALA A 147 -5.63 5.49 21.08
CA ALA A 147 -5.33 6.29 19.91
C ALA A 147 -5.22 7.77 20.28
N GLU A 148 -4.01 8.31 20.19
CA GLU A 148 -3.74 9.72 20.49
C GLU A 148 -3.95 10.57 19.23
N ILE A 149 -5.21 10.94 18.96
CA ILE A 149 -5.55 11.79 17.81
C ILE A 149 -4.84 13.14 17.92
N GLY A 150 -4.22 13.58 16.82
CA GLY A 150 -3.45 14.81 16.74
C GLY A 150 -2.00 14.69 17.21
N SER A 151 -1.53 13.49 17.58
CA SER A 151 -0.14 13.29 17.95
C SER A 151 0.73 12.84 16.77
N ASP A 152 1.99 13.25 16.82
CA ASP A 152 3.03 12.72 15.95
C ASP A 152 3.59 11.42 16.54
N TRP A 153 3.81 10.44 15.67
CA TRP A 153 4.45 9.19 16.03
C TRP A 153 5.97 9.33 16.13
N ALA A 154 6.61 8.39 16.80
CA ALA A 154 8.05 8.30 16.79
C ALA A 154 8.55 7.95 15.38
N GLY A 155 9.60 8.65 14.95
CA GLY A 155 10.20 8.45 13.64
C GLY A 155 10.83 7.06 13.53
N MET A 156 10.90 6.55 12.30
CA MET A 156 11.57 5.30 11.95
C MET A 156 12.56 5.56 10.82
N LYS A 157 13.68 4.84 10.82
CA LYS A 157 14.66 4.82 9.74
C LYS A 157 14.75 3.42 9.16
N ILE A 158 14.79 3.30 7.83
CA ILE A 158 15.18 2.09 7.13
C ILE A 158 16.19 2.42 6.03
N ASP A 159 17.20 1.57 5.85
CA ASP A 159 18.12 1.67 4.72
C ASP A 159 17.55 0.84 3.56
N PHE A 160 17.18 1.48 2.44
CA PHE A 160 16.65 0.79 1.27
C PHE A 160 17.80 0.17 0.47
N THR A 161 18.17 -1.06 0.82
CA THR A 161 19.30 -1.79 0.23
C THR A 161 18.91 -2.56 -1.04
N GLU A 162 19.90 -2.95 -1.83
CA GLU A 162 19.68 -3.88 -2.96
C GLU A 162 19.10 -5.22 -2.51
N ALA A 163 19.53 -5.73 -1.34
CA ALA A 163 18.98 -6.95 -0.77
C ALA A 163 17.48 -6.82 -0.48
N LEU A 164 17.07 -5.72 0.13
CA LEU A 164 15.66 -5.43 0.40
C LEU A 164 14.85 -5.24 -0.90
N ALA A 165 15.40 -4.54 -1.90
CA ALA A 165 14.75 -4.38 -3.21
C ALA A 165 14.55 -5.73 -3.91
N ASN A 166 15.58 -6.59 -3.90
CA ASN A 166 15.53 -7.92 -4.50
C ASN A 166 14.56 -8.83 -3.76
N GLU A 167 14.59 -8.87 -2.42
CA GLU A 167 13.63 -9.64 -1.63
C GLU A 167 12.20 -9.21 -1.96
N PHE A 168 11.92 -7.90 -1.95
CA PHE A 168 10.59 -7.37 -2.20
C PHE A 168 10.06 -7.72 -3.58
N THR A 169 10.89 -7.59 -4.62
CA THR A 169 10.49 -7.86 -6.01
C THR A 169 10.42 -9.33 -6.36
N THR A 170 11.16 -10.20 -5.65
CA THR A 170 11.13 -11.66 -5.90
C THR A 170 10.08 -12.39 -5.08
N THR A 171 9.78 -11.94 -3.86
CA THR A 171 8.85 -12.62 -2.94
C THR A 171 7.47 -11.97 -2.94
N LYS A 172 7.41 -10.65 -2.70
CA LYS A 172 6.14 -9.92 -2.53
C LYS A 172 5.51 -9.55 -3.87
N GLN A 173 6.27 -8.93 -4.78
CA GLN A 173 5.71 -8.42 -6.04
C GLN A 173 5.92 -9.31 -7.26
N GLN A 174 6.86 -10.27 -7.21
CA GLN A 174 7.18 -11.19 -8.31
C GLN A 174 7.25 -10.50 -9.68
N THR A 175 7.88 -9.32 -9.73
CA THR A 175 7.96 -8.48 -10.93
C THR A 175 9.31 -8.63 -11.62
N ASN A 176 9.32 -8.50 -12.94
CA ASN A 176 10.53 -8.44 -13.76
C ASN A 176 10.73 -7.07 -14.41
N ASN A 177 9.95 -6.05 -14.01
CA ASN A 177 10.05 -4.72 -14.58
C ASN A 177 11.43 -4.11 -14.26
N PRO A 178 12.22 -3.70 -15.29
CA PRO A 178 13.61 -3.29 -15.14
C PRO A 178 13.81 -2.00 -14.31
N LEU A 179 12.74 -1.26 -13.99
CA LEU A 179 12.83 -0.16 -13.04
C LEU A 179 13.07 -0.63 -11.60
N PHE A 180 12.55 -1.80 -11.25
CA PHE A 180 12.52 -2.30 -9.88
C PHE A 180 13.47 -3.48 -9.64
N VAL A 181 14.06 -4.03 -10.70
CA VAL A 181 14.99 -5.17 -10.63
C VAL A 181 16.30 -4.86 -11.34
N GLY A 182 17.32 -5.69 -11.10
CA GLY A 182 18.60 -5.59 -11.80
C GLY A 182 19.54 -4.55 -11.18
N ALA A 183 20.26 -3.81 -12.02
CA ALA A 183 21.28 -2.87 -11.55
C ALA A 183 20.68 -1.52 -11.17
N ASN A 184 20.97 -1.04 -9.95
CA ASN A 184 20.47 0.23 -9.40
C ASN A 184 18.93 0.36 -9.40
N PRO A 185 18.19 -0.62 -8.84
CA PRO A 185 16.74 -0.56 -8.85
C PRO A 185 16.22 0.58 -7.96
N ILE A 186 15.04 1.09 -8.28
CA ILE A 186 14.27 1.96 -7.39
C ILE A 186 13.23 1.14 -6.62
N ALA A 187 12.76 1.65 -5.49
CA ALA A 187 11.69 1.02 -4.73
C ALA A 187 10.43 0.91 -5.56
N HIS A 188 9.83 -0.28 -5.56
CA HIS A 188 8.52 -0.52 -6.13
C HIS A 188 7.47 0.33 -5.38
N PRO A 189 6.47 0.94 -6.06
CA PRO A 189 5.50 1.82 -5.40
C PRO A 189 4.62 1.13 -4.33
N SER A 190 4.48 -0.20 -4.36
CA SER A 190 3.86 -0.92 -3.24
C SER A 190 4.74 -1.02 -2.00
N TRP A 191 6.07 -0.93 -2.13
CA TRP A 191 6.97 -0.83 -0.98
C TRP A 191 6.75 0.49 -0.24
N THR A 192 6.68 1.61 -0.98
CA THR A 192 6.40 2.92 -0.40
C THR A 192 4.97 3.00 0.15
N ALA A 193 3.98 2.38 -0.48
CA ALA A 193 2.64 2.25 0.10
C ALA A 193 2.64 1.44 1.41
N GLY A 194 3.45 0.38 1.50
CA GLY A 194 3.62 -0.44 2.70
C GLY A 194 4.44 0.21 3.82
N TRP A 195 5.13 1.33 3.56
CA TRP A 195 5.88 2.10 4.56
C TRP A 195 4.99 2.55 5.73
N ALA A 196 3.74 2.93 5.43
CA ALA A 196 2.76 3.35 6.42
C ALA A 196 2.45 2.27 7.47
N GLU A 197 2.33 1.01 7.04
CA GLU A 197 2.09 -0.11 7.96
C GLU A 197 3.32 -0.38 8.84
N GLN A 198 4.53 -0.28 8.29
CA GLN A 198 5.76 -0.44 9.04
C GLN A 198 5.88 0.62 10.15
N LEU A 199 5.62 1.89 9.84
CA LEU A 199 5.58 2.97 10.82
C LEU A 199 4.51 2.75 11.90
N MET A 200 3.35 2.24 11.52
CA MET A 200 2.28 1.93 12.46
C MET A 200 2.71 0.82 13.44
N ARG A 201 3.27 -0.29 12.92
CA ARG A 201 3.77 -1.40 13.76
C ARG A 201 5.04 -1.06 14.52
N HIS A 202 5.78 -0.03 14.10
CA HIS A 202 6.86 0.54 14.89
C HIS A 202 6.30 1.17 16.17
N ASN A 203 5.18 1.89 16.08
CA ASN A 203 4.64 2.69 17.18
C ASN A 203 3.58 1.98 18.05
N TYR A 204 2.92 0.95 17.51
CA TYR A 204 1.81 0.28 18.18
C TYR A 204 1.93 -1.23 18.12
N ASP A 205 1.39 -1.88 19.14
CA ASP A 205 1.12 -3.31 19.12
C ASP A 205 -0.26 -3.55 18.45
N ILE A 206 -0.24 -4.26 17.33
CA ILE A 206 -1.41 -4.48 16.49
C ILE A 206 -1.44 -5.95 16.07
N PRO A 207 -2.35 -6.76 16.66
CA PRO A 207 -2.37 -8.20 16.42
C PRO A 207 -2.79 -8.55 15.00
N SER A 208 -3.66 -7.74 14.38
CA SER A 208 -4.08 -7.91 12.99
C SER A 208 -4.60 -6.58 12.43
N SER A 209 -4.33 -6.33 11.16
CA SER A 209 -4.84 -5.14 10.47
C SER A 209 -5.18 -5.44 9.01
N MET A 210 -6.22 -4.78 8.50
CA MET A 210 -6.57 -4.80 7.08
C MET A 210 -6.44 -3.40 6.49
N HIS A 211 -5.72 -3.29 5.38
CA HIS A 211 -5.61 -2.03 4.65
C HIS A 211 -6.87 -1.78 3.84
N THR A 212 -7.50 -0.62 4.00
CA THR A 212 -8.81 -0.33 3.40
C THR A 212 -8.78 0.75 2.33
N ARG A 213 -7.91 1.74 2.47
CA ARG A 213 -7.70 2.81 1.48
C ARG A 213 -6.37 3.52 1.70
N SER A 214 -5.85 4.14 0.65
CA SER A 214 -4.77 5.13 0.74
C SER A 214 -4.96 6.25 -0.28
N ARG A 215 -4.38 7.40 0.07
CA ARG A 215 -4.06 8.49 -0.86
C ARG A 215 -2.54 8.66 -0.80
N ILE A 216 -1.86 8.70 -1.95
CA ILE A 216 -0.40 8.75 -2.07
C ILE A 216 -0.03 9.83 -3.08
N GLN A 217 0.79 10.79 -2.66
CA GLN A 217 1.44 11.75 -3.56
C GLN A 217 2.91 11.34 -3.68
N HIS A 218 3.34 10.97 -4.89
CA HIS A 218 4.76 10.75 -5.18
C HIS A 218 5.48 12.10 -5.26
N LEU A 219 6.64 12.18 -4.60
CA LEU A 219 7.52 13.35 -4.59
C LEU A 219 8.86 13.09 -5.28
N ASN A 220 9.33 11.83 -5.24
CA ASN A 220 10.44 11.33 -6.02
C ASN A 220 10.49 9.78 -5.92
N VAL A 221 11.38 9.17 -6.69
CA VAL A 221 11.74 7.74 -6.56
C VAL A 221 12.69 7.52 -5.37
N VAL A 222 12.78 6.28 -4.88
CA VAL A 222 13.72 5.85 -3.83
C VAL A 222 14.72 4.87 -4.42
N PRO A 223 15.91 5.30 -4.86
CA PRO A 223 16.96 4.39 -5.33
C PRO A 223 17.52 3.51 -4.22
N THR A 224 18.08 2.36 -4.57
CA THR A 224 18.91 1.58 -3.62
C THR A 224 20.06 2.40 -3.06
N GLY A 225 20.39 2.17 -1.78
CA GLY A 225 21.35 2.95 -1.01
C GLY A 225 20.75 4.18 -0.32
N THR A 226 19.46 4.46 -0.52
CA THR A 226 18.77 5.57 0.14
C THR A 226 18.45 5.23 1.60
N GLN A 227 18.74 6.17 2.51
CA GLN A 227 18.23 6.11 3.88
C GLN A 227 16.85 6.77 3.91
N VAL A 228 15.83 6.00 4.24
CA VAL A 228 14.45 6.47 4.33
C VAL A 228 14.14 6.74 5.78
N PHE A 229 13.77 7.98 6.07
CA PHE A 229 13.27 8.42 7.37
C PHE A 229 11.80 8.75 7.20
N GLY A 230 10.98 8.29 8.13
CA GLY A 230 9.57 8.59 8.08
C GLY A 230 9.00 8.84 9.46
N GLY A 231 7.91 9.59 9.46
CA GLY A 231 7.09 9.87 10.62
C GLY A 231 5.64 9.91 10.20
N ALA A 232 4.75 9.78 11.18
CA ALA A 232 3.33 9.80 10.94
C ALA A 232 2.61 10.75 11.90
N HIS A 233 1.43 11.21 11.49
CA HIS A 233 0.53 12.03 12.29
C HIS A 233 -0.82 11.32 12.41
N MET A 234 -1.29 11.10 13.63
CA MET A 234 -2.58 10.46 13.90
C MET A 234 -3.73 11.42 13.57
N VAL A 235 -4.46 11.17 12.48
CA VAL A 235 -5.55 12.06 12.03
C VAL A 235 -6.88 11.71 12.70
N ALA A 236 -7.20 10.42 12.79
CA ALA A 236 -8.45 9.97 13.41
C ALA A 236 -8.38 8.50 13.83
N ALA A 237 -9.17 8.15 14.85
CA ALA A 237 -9.55 6.79 15.18
C ALA A 237 -11.06 6.74 15.41
N TYR A 238 -11.75 5.77 14.82
CA TYR A 238 -13.22 5.72 14.85
C TYR A 238 -13.77 4.30 14.63
N GLU A 239 -15.00 4.07 15.05
CA GLU A 239 -15.74 2.84 14.74
C GLU A 239 -16.64 3.03 13.52
N ARG A 240 -16.71 2.02 12.66
CA ARG A 240 -17.72 1.93 11.60
C ARG A 240 -18.08 0.46 11.36
N LYS A 241 -19.39 0.15 11.40
CA LYS A 241 -19.91 -1.22 11.22
C LYS A 241 -19.22 -2.22 12.18
N ALA A 242 -19.08 -1.87 13.47
CA ALA A 242 -18.43 -2.69 14.50
C ALA A 242 -16.94 -3.02 14.25
N HIS A 243 -16.27 -2.27 13.37
CA HIS A 243 -14.82 -2.36 13.18
C HIS A 243 -14.17 -1.04 13.53
N HIS A 244 -13.00 -1.10 14.18
CA HIS A 244 -12.18 0.07 14.49
C HIS A 244 -11.29 0.42 13.30
N PHE A 245 -11.21 1.70 12.99
CA PHE A 245 -10.40 2.27 11.93
C PHE A 245 -9.44 3.28 12.51
N VAL A 246 -8.25 3.33 11.92
CA VAL A 246 -7.28 4.39 12.15
C VAL A 246 -6.99 5.08 10.81
N ASN A 247 -6.87 6.40 10.85
CA ASN A 247 -6.45 7.23 9.73
C ASN A 247 -5.26 8.06 10.17
N PHE A 248 -4.19 8.05 9.39
CA PHE A 248 -2.96 8.74 9.71
C PHE A 248 -2.23 9.12 8.44
N ASP A 249 -1.53 10.25 8.50
CA ASP A 249 -0.73 10.77 7.40
C ASP A 249 0.74 10.38 7.62
N VAL A 250 1.45 10.11 6.53
CA VAL A 250 2.83 9.61 6.55
C VAL A 250 3.69 10.45 5.61
N LEU A 251 4.93 10.72 6.02
CA LEU A 251 5.99 11.26 5.17
C LEU A 251 7.18 10.31 5.13
#